data_AF-L1NTY7-F1
#
_entry.id   AF-L1NTY7-F1
#
_cell.length_a   1.000
_cell.length_b   1.000
_cell.length_c   1.000
_cell.angle_alpha   90.00
_cell.angle_beta   90.00
_cell.angle_gamma   90.00
#
_symmetry.space_group_name_H-M   'P 1'
#
loop_
_entity.id
_entity.type
_entity.pdbx_description
1 polymer ?
#
loop_
_entity_poly.entity_id
_entity_poly.type
_entity_poly.pdbx_seq_one_letter_code
_entity_poly.pdbx_strand_id
1 'polypeptide(L)'
;MKGIYKNLFFMLCISIVLWSCSKDHKEPLQDLKDKQMAQQDFFGTVAGKDIITEENKVLFITYQFNAQDETITLLSATEARPSEEIAWDTVLGYDNKPSQKGGFVVHCDKDGKVWEKKCEGYDCVTLVQKCLGSGGCAQICNANMVYVPQTKVFYLSDDLNKLIDTKEDAF
;
A
#
# COMPACT_ATOMS: atom_id res chain seq x y z
N MET A 1 3.10 19.24 66.80
CA MET A 1 3.11 18.14 65.82
C MET A 1 2.72 18.75 64.48
N LYS A 2 3.68 19.31 63.74
CA LYS A 2 4.44 18.69 62.65
C LYS A 2 3.52 18.12 61.56
N GLY A 3 3.47 18.85 60.45
CA GLY A 3 2.66 18.56 59.29
C GLY A 3 3.15 17.33 58.54
N ILE A 4 2.19 16.51 58.11
CA ILE A 4 2.43 15.37 57.23
C ILE A 4 1.28 15.24 56.19
N TYR A 5 0.37 16.22 56.08
CA TYR A 5 -0.78 16.12 55.17
C TYR A 5 -0.51 16.64 53.75
N LYS A 6 0.71 17.13 53.46
CA LYS A 6 1.00 17.83 52.20
C LYS A 6 1.68 16.96 51.12
N ASN A 7 1.98 15.69 51.42
CA ASN A 7 2.75 14.83 50.51
C ASN A 7 1.99 13.63 49.92
N LEU A 8 0.72 13.40 50.26
CA LEU A 8 -0.02 12.23 49.73
C LEU A 8 -0.78 12.52 48.42
N PHE A 9 -0.99 13.79 48.06
CA PHE A 9 -1.69 14.14 46.81
C PHE A 9 -0.76 14.31 45.60
N PHE A 10 0.56 14.36 45.82
CA PHE A 10 1.52 14.62 44.74
C PHE A 10 2.06 13.35 44.07
N MET A 11 1.74 12.16 44.61
CA MET A 11 2.23 10.87 44.12
C MET A 11 1.22 10.11 43.27
N LEU A 12 0.03 10.68 42.99
CA LEU A 12 -1.04 10.02 42.24
C LEU A 12 -1.21 10.53 40.79
N CYS A 13 -0.47 11.57 40.39
CA CYS A 13 -0.62 12.18 39.05
C CYS A 13 0.50 11.80 38.06
N ILE A 14 1.45 10.94 38.45
CA ILE A 14 2.58 10.51 37.58
C ILE A 14 2.35 9.10 36.99
N SER A 15 1.13 8.58 37.07
CA SER A 15 0.77 7.25 36.51
C SER A 15 -0.06 7.31 35.23
N ILE A 16 -0.32 8.50 34.65
CA ILE A 16 -1.19 8.66 33.46
C ILE A 16 -0.47 9.33 32.27
N VAL A 17 0.85 9.23 32.17
CA VAL A 17 1.55 9.62 30.92
C VAL A 17 2.66 8.61 30.57
N LEU A 18 2.30 7.33 30.59
CA LEU A 18 2.97 6.31 29.79
C LEU A 18 1.92 5.58 28.96
N TRP A 19 1.05 6.33 28.27
CA TRP A 19 0.70 5.91 26.92
C TRP A 19 2.02 6.00 26.14
N SER A 20 2.80 4.92 26.19
CA SER A 20 3.62 4.59 25.06
C SER A 20 2.70 4.77 23.86
N CYS A 21 3.02 5.70 22.96
CA CYS A 21 2.69 5.48 21.57
C CYS A 21 3.45 4.21 21.18
N SER A 22 2.94 3.03 21.59
CA SER A 22 3.01 1.90 20.68
C SER A 22 2.41 2.49 19.42
N LYS A 23 3.23 2.61 18.38
CA LYS A 23 2.68 2.67 17.04
C LYS A 23 1.82 1.42 16.97
N ASP A 24 0.53 1.55 17.25
CA ASP A 24 -0.44 0.53 16.90
C ASP A 24 -0.26 0.41 15.40
N HIS A 25 0.48 -0.61 14.96
CA HIS A 25 0.68 -0.94 13.56
C HIS A 25 -0.69 -1.36 13.03
N LYS A 26 -1.57 -0.37 12.80
CA LYS A 26 -2.83 -0.56 12.11
C LYS A 26 -2.45 -0.97 10.70
N GLU A 27 -2.95 -2.12 10.28
CA GLU A 27 -2.78 -2.55 8.90
C GLU A 27 -3.17 -1.39 7.96
N PRO A 28 -2.30 -1.01 7.02
CA PRO A 28 -2.64 0.01 6.05
C PRO A 28 -3.93 -0.40 5.32
N LEU A 29 -4.87 0.53 5.17
CA LEU A 29 -6.18 0.31 4.53
C LEU A 29 -7.11 -0.69 5.26
N GLN A 30 -6.90 -0.98 6.56
CA GLN A 30 -7.76 -1.88 7.34
C GLN A 30 -9.25 -1.49 7.28
N ASP A 31 -9.55 -0.20 7.18
CA ASP A 31 -10.91 0.34 7.06
C ASP A 31 -11.61 -0.03 5.75
N LEU A 32 -10.88 -0.54 4.76
CA LEU A 32 -11.37 -0.95 3.45
C LEU A 32 -11.49 -2.47 3.30
N LYS A 33 -11.02 -3.25 4.28
CA LYS A 33 -11.00 -4.71 4.21
C LYS A 33 -12.41 -5.28 4.01
N ASP A 34 -12.54 -6.22 3.08
CA ASP A 34 -13.78 -6.90 2.68
C ASP A 34 -14.88 -5.94 2.15
N LYS A 35 -14.55 -4.67 1.90
CA LYS A 35 -15.47 -3.72 1.27
C LYS A 35 -15.34 -3.80 -0.24
N GLN A 36 -16.48 -4.02 -0.89
CA GLN A 36 -16.63 -3.78 -2.31
C GLN A 36 -16.84 -2.28 -2.55
N MET A 37 -16.11 -1.72 -3.51
CA MET A 37 -16.27 -0.33 -3.95
C MET A 37 -15.98 -0.20 -5.45
N ALA A 38 -16.29 0.96 -6.02
CA ALA A 38 -15.92 1.26 -7.40
C ALA A 38 -14.40 1.25 -7.54
N GLN A 39 -13.89 0.74 -8.66
CA GLN A 39 -12.44 0.68 -8.90
C GLN A 39 -11.80 2.06 -8.82
N GLN A 40 -12.44 3.08 -9.38
CA GLN A 40 -11.96 4.47 -9.30
C GLN A 40 -11.84 4.96 -7.86
N ASP A 41 -12.84 4.70 -7.03
CA ASP A 41 -12.84 5.11 -5.63
C ASP A 41 -11.72 4.41 -4.86
N PHE A 42 -11.51 3.12 -5.13
CA PHE A 42 -10.42 2.37 -4.52
C PHE A 42 -9.06 2.96 -4.87
N PHE A 43 -8.73 3.09 -6.17
CA PHE A 43 -7.43 3.62 -6.58
C PHE A 43 -7.25 5.05 -6.11
N GLY A 44 -8.29 5.88 -6.16
CA GLY A 44 -8.30 7.23 -5.59
C GLY A 44 -8.08 7.24 -4.08
N THR A 45 -8.63 6.27 -3.34
CA THR A 45 -8.46 6.15 -1.90
C THR A 45 -7.04 5.70 -1.53
N VAL A 46 -6.50 4.68 -2.21
CA VAL A 46 -5.13 4.20 -1.99
C VAL A 46 -4.12 5.31 -2.34
N ALA A 47 -4.36 6.01 -3.45
CA ALA A 47 -3.60 7.16 -3.90
C ALA A 47 -3.65 8.37 -2.97
N GLY A 48 -4.83 8.65 -2.41
CA GLY A 48 -5.14 9.86 -1.65
C GLY A 48 -4.90 9.74 -0.15
N LYS A 49 -4.66 8.53 0.36
CA LYS A 49 -4.24 8.33 1.75
C LYS A 49 -2.74 8.56 1.88
N ASP A 50 -2.34 9.30 2.91
CA ASP A 50 -0.95 9.40 3.36
C ASP A 50 -0.53 8.08 4.02
N ILE A 51 -0.28 7.07 3.17
CA ILE A 51 0.18 5.76 3.59
C ILE A 51 1.68 5.86 3.90
N ILE A 52 2.03 5.65 5.16
CA ILE A 52 3.42 5.57 5.62
C ILE A 52 3.72 4.10 5.90
N THR A 53 4.63 3.51 5.12
CA THR A 53 5.14 2.16 5.35
C THR A 53 6.38 2.20 6.23
N GLU A 54 6.74 1.08 6.86
CA GLU A 54 8.04 0.93 7.51
C GLU A 54 9.21 1.10 6.52
N GLU A 55 10.39 1.39 7.06
CA GLU A 55 11.61 1.52 6.27
C GLU A 55 11.86 0.25 5.43
N ASN A 56 12.15 0.42 4.14
CA ASN A 56 12.36 -0.66 3.18
C ASN A 56 11.14 -1.59 2.97
N LYS A 57 9.94 -1.17 3.36
CA LYS A 57 8.69 -1.88 3.05
C LYS A 57 7.80 -1.11 2.09
N VAL A 58 7.01 -1.87 1.35
CA VAL A 58 6.00 -1.39 0.40
C VAL A 58 4.62 -1.92 0.78
N LEU A 59 3.57 -1.30 0.23
CA LEU A 59 2.21 -1.76 0.46
C LEU A 59 1.86 -2.88 -0.53
N PHE A 60 1.75 -4.10 -0.04
CA PHE A 60 1.28 -5.25 -0.81
C PHE A 60 -0.23 -5.40 -0.65
N ILE A 61 -0.93 -5.47 -1.78
CA ILE A 61 -2.40 -5.45 -1.83
C ILE A 61 -2.89 -6.65 -2.63
N THR A 62 -3.74 -7.44 -1.98
CA THR A 62 -4.52 -8.52 -2.60
C THR A 62 -5.96 -8.07 -2.75
N TYR A 63 -6.55 -8.24 -3.92
CA TYR A 63 -7.91 -7.81 -4.20
C TYR A 63 -8.62 -8.73 -5.17
N GLN A 64 -9.94 -8.75 -5.11
CA GLN A 64 -10.78 -9.29 -6.16
C GLN A 64 -11.20 -8.16 -7.10
N PHE A 65 -10.80 -8.29 -8.35
CA PHE A 65 -11.14 -7.38 -9.43
C PHE A 65 -12.36 -7.90 -10.19
N ASN A 66 -13.38 -7.05 -10.40
CA ASN A 66 -14.54 -7.37 -11.23
C ASN A 66 -14.65 -6.36 -12.38
N ALA A 67 -14.25 -6.80 -13.57
CA ALA A 67 -14.26 -5.99 -14.78
C ALA A 67 -15.67 -5.69 -15.31
N GLN A 68 -16.66 -6.54 -15.00
CA GLN A 68 -18.03 -6.37 -15.49
C GLN A 68 -18.78 -5.29 -14.73
N ASP A 69 -18.69 -5.33 -13.40
CA ASP A 69 -19.39 -4.40 -12.52
C ASP A 69 -18.53 -3.17 -12.18
N GLU A 70 -17.31 -3.09 -12.71
CA GLU A 70 -16.32 -2.05 -12.42
C GLU A 70 -16.04 -1.88 -10.91
N THR A 71 -16.10 -3.00 -10.18
CA THR A 71 -15.89 -3.04 -8.73
C THR A 71 -14.57 -3.73 -8.37
N ILE A 72 -14.12 -3.43 -7.16
CA ILE A 72 -12.98 -4.07 -6.51
C ILE A 72 -13.33 -4.35 -5.06
N THR A 73 -12.91 -5.52 -4.58
CA THR A 73 -13.02 -5.90 -3.18
C THR A 73 -11.62 -6.11 -2.61
N LEU A 74 -11.26 -5.33 -1.59
CA LEU A 74 -9.97 -5.48 -0.92
C LEU A 74 -9.98 -6.75 -0.06
N LEU A 75 -9.07 -7.67 -0.34
CA LEU A 75 -8.92 -8.92 0.42
C LEU A 75 -7.87 -8.77 1.54
N SER A 76 -6.73 -8.14 1.21
CA SER A 76 -5.69 -7.81 2.18
C SER A 76 -4.86 -6.61 1.74
N ALA A 77 -4.34 -5.86 2.72
CA ALA A 77 -3.35 -4.82 2.52
C ALA A 77 -2.35 -4.90 3.66
N THR A 78 -1.13 -5.36 3.35
CA THR A 78 -0.07 -5.60 4.34
C THR A 78 1.22 -4.96 3.87
N GLU A 79 2.10 -4.65 4.81
CA GLU A 79 3.46 -4.26 4.45
C GLU A 79 4.28 -5.51 4.10
N ALA A 80 5.10 -5.42 3.07
CA ALA A 80 6.00 -6.48 2.65
C ALA A 80 7.35 -5.90 2.21
N ARG A 81 8.40 -6.72 2.27
CA ARG A 81 9.65 -6.38 1.57
C ARG A 81 9.41 -6.41 0.06
N PRO A 82 9.76 -5.35 -0.67
CA PRO A 82 9.66 -5.36 -2.13
C PRO A 82 10.61 -6.40 -2.72
N SER A 83 10.32 -6.82 -3.95
CA SER A 83 11.30 -7.52 -4.78
C SER A 83 12.57 -6.67 -4.97
N GLU A 84 13.68 -7.30 -5.37
CA GLU A 84 14.94 -6.59 -5.61
C GLU A 84 14.77 -5.45 -6.64
N GLU A 85 14.04 -5.71 -7.73
CA GLU A 85 13.75 -4.71 -8.77
C GLU A 85 13.01 -3.48 -8.19
N ILE A 86 11.91 -3.71 -7.46
CA ILE A 86 11.12 -2.62 -6.86
C ILE A 86 11.93 -1.92 -5.75
N ALA A 87 12.79 -2.63 -5.02
CA ALA A 87 13.68 -2.04 -4.03
C ALA A 87 14.64 -1.04 -4.68
N TRP A 88 15.29 -1.43 -5.79
CA TRP A 88 16.16 -0.54 -6.56
C TRP A 88 15.42 0.66 -7.10
N ASP A 89 14.22 0.48 -7.64
CA ASP A 89 13.39 1.58 -8.15
C ASP A 89 12.95 2.55 -7.03
N THR A 90 12.71 2.03 -5.82
CA THR A 90 12.35 2.85 -4.66
C THR A 90 13.54 3.66 -4.14
N VAL A 91 14.74 3.07 -4.11
CA VAL A 91 15.99 3.73 -3.68
C VAL A 91 16.44 4.76 -4.72
N LEU A 92 16.54 4.38 -6.00
CA LEU A 92 16.99 5.26 -7.08
C LEU A 92 15.94 6.32 -7.46
N GLY A 93 14.65 5.99 -7.31
CA GLY A 93 13.52 6.90 -7.55
C GLY A 93 13.38 7.99 -6.49
N TYR A 94 14.05 7.86 -5.33
CA TYR A 94 14.10 8.91 -4.30
C TYR A 94 15.01 10.08 -4.71
N ASP A 95 16.19 9.77 -5.27
CA ASP A 95 17.23 10.77 -5.56
C ASP A 95 17.03 11.51 -6.91
N ASN A 96 16.28 10.93 -7.85
CA ASN A 96 16.20 11.43 -9.24
C ASN A 96 14.88 12.14 -9.61
N LYS A 97 14.12 12.73 -8.67
CA LYS A 97 12.81 13.30 -9.04
C LYS A 97 12.93 14.67 -9.75
N PRO A 98 12.68 14.79 -11.09
CA PRO A 98 12.02 15.99 -11.59
C PRO A 98 10.66 16.05 -10.89
N SER A 99 10.25 17.24 -10.45
CA SER A 99 9.03 17.44 -9.67
C SER A 99 7.89 16.51 -10.12
N GLN A 100 7.47 15.55 -9.28
CA GLN A 100 6.28 14.72 -9.50
C GLN A 100 5.01 15.58 -9.35
N LYS A 101 4.92 16.64 -10.16
CA LYS A 101 3.75 17.50 -10.29
C LYS A 101 2.70 16.70 -11.07
N GLY A 102 1.81 16.05 -10.33
CA GLY A 102 0.61 15.40 -10.85
C GLY A 102 0.83 13.95 -11.30
N GLY A 103 -0.01 13.05 -10.78
CA GLY A 103 -0.19 11.71 -11.34
C GLY A 103 0.49 10.53 -10.64
N PHE A 104 0.09 9.35 -11.11
CA PHE A 104 0.55 8.02 -10.71
C PHE A 104 1.21 7.34 -11.89
N VAL A 105 1.89 6.23 -11.62
CA VAL A 105 2.45 5.35 -12.63
C VAL A 105 1.90 3.95 -12.44
N VAL A 106 1.51 3.31 -13.54
CA VAL A 106 1.21 1.88 -13.57
C VAL A 106 2.36 1.18 -14.29
N HIS A 107 3.08 0.35 -13.55
CA HIS A 107 4.05 -0.60 -14.06
C HIS A 107 3.37 -1.97 -14.19
N CYS A 108 3.37 -2.52 -15.40
CA CYS A 108 2.77 -3.81 -15.70
C CYS A 108 3.82 -4.75 -16.25
N ASP A 109 4.00 -5.90 -15.61
CA ASP A 109 4.77 -7.03 -16.10
C ASP A 109 3.89 -8.28 -16.02
N LYS A 110 3.16 -8.58 -17.10
CA LYS A 110 2.23 -9.71 -17.16
C LYS A 110 2.26 -10.35 -18.53
N ASP A 111 2.21 -11.69 -18.60
CA ASP A 111 2.22 -12.47 -19.84
C ASP A 111 3.36 -12.10 -20.81
N GLY A 112 4.53 -11.80 -20.27
CA GLY A 112 5.71 -11.38 -21.04
C GLY A 112 5.59 -9.99 -21.68
N LYS A 113 4.59 -9.19 -21.30
CA LYS A 113 4.44 -7.79 -21.72
C LYS A 113 4.80 -6.88 -20.56
N VAL A 114 5.94 -6.21 -20.70
CA VAL A 114 6.41 -5.21 -19.75
C VAL A 114 6.15 -3.81 -20.31
N TRP A 115 5.49 -2.97 -19.55
CA TRP A 115 5.31 -1.55 -19.88
C TRP A 115 5.05 -0.70 -18.65
N GLU A 116 5.40 0.57 -18.76
CA GLU A 116 5.13 1.60 -17.76
C GLU A 116 4.39 2.77 -18.38
N LYS A 117 3.34 3.26 -17.71
CA LYS A 117 2.58 4.42 -18.16
C LYS A 117 2.14 5.31 -17.01
N LYS A 118 2.29 6.62 -17.21
CA LYS A 118 1.72 7.65 -16.33
C LYS A 118 0.20 7.72 -16.49
N CYS A 119 -0.50 8.04 -15.41
CA CYS A 119 -1.94 8.21 -15.40
C CYS A 119 -2.41 9.17 -14.30
N GLU A 120 -3.62 9.69 -14.45
CA GLU A 120 -4.31 10.47 -13.44
C GLU A 120 -5.76 10.00 -13.31
N GLY A 121 -6.27 9.94 -12.09
CA GLY A 121 -7.68 9.59 -11.83
C GLY A 121 -8.14 8.31 -12.54
N TYR A 122 -9.15 8.45 -13.41
CA TYR A 122 -9.78 7.34 -14.12
C TYR A 122 -8.84 6.59 -15.08
N ASP A 123 -7.83 7.28 -15.64
CA ASP A 123 -6.89 6.66 -16.57
C ASP A 123 -6.07 5.53 -15.91
N CYS A 124 -5.83 5.63 -14.60
CA CYS A 124 -5.10 4.59 -13.86
C CYS A 124 -5.89 3.28 -13.80
N VAL A 125 -7.21 3.36 -13.61
CA VAL A 125 -8.09 2.18 -13.61
C VAL A 125 -8.04 1.48 -14.97
N THR A 126 -8.10 2.25 -16.06
CA THR A 126 -8.04 1.71 -17.42
C THR A 126 -6.70 1.01 -17.69
N LEU A 127 -5.59 1.55 -17.19
CA LEU A 127 -4.28 0.91 -17.31
C LEU A 127 -4.17 -0.37 -16.48
N VAL A 128 -4.67 -0.36 -15.25
CA VAL A 128 -4.75 -1.55 -14.40
C VAL A 128 -5.59 -2.63 -15.09
N GLN A 129 -6.78 -2.28 -15.57
CA GLN A 129 -7.65 -3.18 -16.35
C GLN A 129 -6.91 -3.78 -17.55
N LYS A 130 -6.20 -2.93 -18.31
CA LYS A 130 -5.42 -3.39 -19.45
C LYS A 130 -4.32 -4.37 -19.05
N CYS A 131 -3.66 -4.12 -17.92
CA CYS A 131 -2.64 -5.02 -17.39
C CYS A 131 -3.27 -6.36 -16.98
N LEU A 132 -4.32 -6.34 -16.16
CA LEU A 132 -5.00 -7.54 -15.66
C LEU A 132 -5.65 -8.35 -16.80
N GLY A 133 -6.28 -7.68 -17.76
CA GLY A 133 -6.94 -8.28 -18.92
C GLY A 133 -5.96 -8.94 -19.89
N SER A 134 -4.69 -8.52 -19.91
CA SER A 134 -3.66 -9.19 -20.73
C SER A 134 -3.42 -10.64 -20.31
N GLY A 135 -3.73 -10.99 -19.05
CA GLY A 135 -3.54 -12.32 -18.47
C GLY A 135 -4.83 -13.05 -18.10
N GLY A 136 -5.89 -12.81 -18.86
CA GLY A 136 -7.11 -13.61 -18.78
C GLY A 136 -8.13 -13.17 -17.72
N CYS A 137 -7.92 -12.05 -17.03
CA CYS A 137 -8.93 -11.47 -16.14
C CYS A 137 -10.03 -10.74 -16.95
N ALA A 138 -10.84 -11.51 -17.67
CA ALA A 138 -11.92 -10.97 -18.51
C ALA A 138 -13.22 -10.68 -17.75
N GLN A 139 -13.39 -11.23 -16.54
CA GLN A 139 -14.60 -11.07 -15.73
C GLN A 139 -14.24 -10.76 -14.27
N ILE A 140 -14.10 -11.78 -13.42
CA ILE A 140 -13.71 -11.63 -12.02
C ILE A 140 -12.41 -12.40 -11.80
N CYS A 141 -11.41 -11.77 -11.19
CA CYS A 141 -10.18 -12.44 -10.79
C CYS A 141 -9.64 -11.91 -9.47
N ASN A 142 -8.89 -12.77 -8.76
CA ASN A 142 -8.04 -12.29 -7.68
C ASN A 142 -6.70 -11.86 -8.27
N ALA A 143 -6.20 -10.71 -7.80
CA ALA A 143 -4.96 -10.14 -8.26
C ALA A 143 -4.17 -9.58 -7.07
N ASN A 144 -2.87 -9.46 -7.31
CA ASN A 144 -1.91 -8.88 -6.39
C ASN A 144 -1.30 -7.63 -7.03
N MET A 145 -1.01 -6.63 -6.22
CA MET A 145 -0.21 -5.49 -6.64
C MET A 145 0.63 -4.96 -5.49
N VAL A 146 1.67 -4.22 -5.84
CA VAL A 146 2.43 -3.40 -4.89
C VAL A 146 2.16 -1.94 -5.19
N TYR A 147 1.85 -1.17 -4.16
CA TYR A 147 1.83 0.28 -4.22
C TYR A 147 3.02 0.84 -3.46
N VAL A 148 3.76 1.74 -4.08
CA VAL A 148 4.89 2.48 -3.48
C VAL A 148 4.46 3.94 -3.27
N PRO A 149 4.01 4.33 -2.06
CA PRO A 149 3.48 5.67 -1.82
C PRO A 149 4.48 6.79 -2.13
N GLN A 150 5.76 6.54 -1.87
CA GLN A 150 6.82 7.53 -2.03
C GLN A 150 6.99 7.91 -3.49
N THR A 151 6.89 6.96 -4.42
CA THR A 151 7.07 7.18 -5.87
C THR A 151 5.74 7.22 -6.64
N LYS A 152 4.61 6.91 -5.98
CA LYS A 152 3.25 6.84 -6.55
C LYS A 152 3.12 5.84 -7.70
N VAL A 153 3.78 4.69 -7.56
CA VAL A 153 3.80 3.63 -8.57
C VAL A 153 2.96 2.44 -8.10
N PHE A 154 2.12 1.92 -8.99
CA PHE A 154 1.44 0.63 -8.86
C PHE A 154 2.17 -0.40 -9.72
N TYR A 155 2.71 -1.45 -9.10
CA TYR A 155 3.33 -2.58 -9.78
C TYR A 155 2.35 -3.74 -9.83
N LEU A 156 2.10 -4.26 -11.04
CA LEU A 156 1.23 -5.41 -11.29
C LEU A 156 2.02 -6.51 -12.00
N SER A 157 1.92 -7.73 -11.46
CA SER A 157 2.54 -8.92 -12.01
C SER A 157 1.72 -10.17 -11.67
N ASP A 158 1.81 -11.21 -12.49
CA ASP A 158 1.34 -12.56 -12.17
C ASP A 158 2.35 -13.37 -11.34
N ASP A 159 3.64 -13.03 -11.43
CA ASP A 159 4.70 -13.58 -10.59
C ASP A 159 4.85 -12.76 -9.30
N LEU A 160 4.57 -13.40 -8.17
CA LEU A 160 4.67 -12.79 -6.85
C LEU A 160 6.12 -12.38 -6.50
N ASN A 161 7.12 -13.11 -7.00
CA ASN A 161 8.55 -12.81 -6.74
C ASN A 161 9.00 -11.49 -7.38
N LYS A 162 8.27 -11.02 -8.41
CA LYS A 162 8.51 -9.72 -9.03
C LYS A 162 7.91 -8.57 -8.22
N LEU A 163 6.95 -8.86 -7.33
CA LEU A 163 6.29 -7.86 -6.49
C LEU A 163 6.93 -7.75 -5.11
N ILE A 164 7.14 -8.88 -4.45
CA ILE A 164 7.63 -8.93 -3.07
C ILE A 164 8.72 -9.99 -2.93
N ASP A 165 9.56 -9.82 -1.92
CA ASP A 165 10.50 -10.87 -1.52
C ASP A 165 9.72 -11.97 -0.78
N THR A 166 9.41 -13.06 -1.47
CA THR A 166 8.69 -14.21 -0.89
C THR A 166 9.61 -15.14 -0.08
N LYS A 167 10.91 -14.81 0.05
CA LYS A 167 11.87 -15.61 0.82
C LYS A 167 12.00 -15.15 2.27
N GLU A 168 11.02 -14.43 2.80
CA GLU A 168 10.91 -14.19 4.24
C GLU A 168 10.71 -15.53 4.97
N ASP A 169 11.84 -16.21 5.26
CA ASP A 169 12.07 -17.22 6.31
C ASP A 169 13.51 -17.82 6.17
N ALA A 170 14.55 -16.98 6.13
CA ALA A 170 15.93 -17.45 6.18
C ALA A 170 16.84 -16.57 7.05
N PHE A 171 16.39 -16.14 8.24
CA PHE A 171 17.28 -15.66 9.30
C PHE A 171 16.73 -16.01 10.68
#